data_AF-A2G6V3-F1
#
_entry.id   AF-A2G6V3-F1
#
_cell.length_a   1.000
_cell.length_b   1.000
_cell.length_c   1.000
_cell.angle_alpha   90.00
_cell.angle_beta   90.00
_cell.angle_gamma   90.00
#
_symmetry.space_group_name_H-M   'P 1'
#
loop_
_entity.id
_entity.type
_entity.pdbx_description
1 polymer ?
#
loop_
_entity_poly.entity_id
_entity_poly.type
_entity_poly.pdbx_seq_one_letter_code
_entity_poly.pdbx_strand_id
1 'polypeptide(L)'
;MKFKIQRSVSYSVNMENEKTHRQKFTAEEDERLTLLVKEFGTGSWKKIAQLMKTRSTRQCRERYLNYLSPELKNGPWSSQEDQYLLKLVKEMGPCWSKITKFFPTRSDVNVKNRYSFHVSKGRAPSLKKLKPKIEKIKKERENKTCLDQSNVQFLANMYEDTTAAWTEKFFSSDIFNIDWQLEGYEL
;
A
#
# COMPACT_ATOMS: atom_id res chain seq x y z
N MET A 1 -41.61 -55.03 -13.77
CA MET A 1 -40.27 -54.40 -13.66
C MET A 1 -40.43 -53.03 -13.01
N LYS A 2 -39.96 -52.84 -11.78
CA LYS A 2 -40.04 -51.57 -11.04
C LYS A 2 -38.62 -51.04 -10.84
N PHE A 3 -38.25 -49.98 -11.57
CA PHE A 3 -36.98 -49.29 -11.40
C PHE A 3 -37.01 -48.45 -10.12
N LYS A 4 -36.24 -48.85 -9.10
CA LYS A 4 -36.02 -48.06 -7.89
C LYS A 4 -34.98 -46.98 -8.20
N ILE A 5 -35.42 -45.73 -8.26
CA ILE A 5 -34.53 -44.56 -8.29
C ILE A 5 -33.81 -44.51 -6.94
N GLN A 6 -32.51 -44.83 -6.92
CA GLN A 6 -31.68 -44.64 -5.74
C GLN A 6 -31.42 -43.15 -5.56
N ARG A 7 -31.90 -42.63 -4.42
CA ARG A 7 -31.64 -41.29 -3.88
C ARG A 7 -30.13 -41.03 -3.87
N SER A 8 -29.69 -39.99 -4.58
CA SER A 8 -28.33 -39.46 -4.48
C SER A 8 -28.04 -39.01 -3.04
N VAL A 9 -27.06 -39.65 -2.42
CA VAL A 9 -26.53 -39.28 -1.11
C VAL A 9 -25.81 -37.95 -1.26
N SER A 10 -26.41 -36.88 -0.74
CA SER A 10 -25.77 -35.58 -0.58
C SER A 10 -24.67 -35.70 0.47
N TYR A 11 -23.41 -35.79 0.04
CA TYR A 11 -22.26 -35.67 0.93
C TYR A 11 -22.15 -34.23 1.41
N SER A 12 -22.60 -34.00 2.65
CA SER A 12 -22.39 -32.76 3.39
C SER A 12 -20.89 -32.54 3.58
N VAL A 13 -20.36 -31.46 3.00
CA VAL A 13 -18.98 -31.01 3.27
C VAL A 13 -18.99 -30.35 4.66
N ASN A 14 -18.45 -31.06 5.65
CA ASN A 14 -18.09 -30.47 6.93
C ASN A 14 -16.88 -29.54 6.71
N MET A 15 -17.16 -28.25 6.49
CA MET A 15 -16.15 -27.19 6.64
C MET A 15 -16.00 -26.90 8.13
N GLU A 16 -15.15 -27.68 8.80
CA GLU A 16 -14.68 -27.31 10.13
C GLU A 16 -13.83 -26.04 9.99
N ASN A 17 -14.33 -24.97 10.61
CA ASN A 17 -13.72 -23.66 10.66
C ASN A 17 -12.55 -23.69 11.65
N GLU A 18 -11.47 -24.38 11.29
CA GLU A 18 -10.20 -24.26 12.01
C GLU A 18 -9.69 -22.83 11.85
N LYS A 19 -9.39 -22.19 12.98
CA LYS A 19 -8.76 -20.87 13.03
C LYS A 19 -7.50 -20.90 12.15
N THR A 20 -7.57 -20.32 10.96
CA THR A 20 -6.49 -20.39 9.97
C THR A 20 -5.20 -19.87 10.59
N HIS A 21 -4.28 -20.77 10.92
CA HIS A 21 -2.97 -20.40 11.41
C HIS A 21 -2.27 -19.60 10.31
N ARG A 22 -1.65 -18.44 10.65
CA ARG A 22 -0.91 -17.65 9.67
C ARG A 22 0.30 -18.44 9.18
N GLN A 23 0.18 -19.10 8.04
CA GLN A 23 1.24 -19.91 7.44
C GLN A 23 2.17 -19.03 6.60
N LYS A 24 3.46 -18.99 6.96
CA LYS A 24 4.50 -18.31 6.18
C LYS A 24 4.74 -19.04 4.87
N PHE A 25 5.09 -18.31 3.82
CA PHE A 25 5.56 -18.91 2.56
C PHE A 25 6.94 -19.52 2.77
N THR A 26 7.18 -20.71 2.21
CA THR A 26 8.52 -21.30 2.13
C THR A 26 9.28 -20.75 0.93
N ALA A 27 10.60 -20.93 0.91
CA ALA A 27 11.43 -20.54 -0.23
C ALA A 27 11.01 -21.29 -1.52
N GLU A 28 10.67 -22.58 -1.40
CA GLU A 28 10.16 -23.39 -2.51
C GLU A 28 8.83 -22.85 -3.05
N GLU A 29 7.92 -22.43 -2.17
CA GLU A 29 6.66 -21.80 -2.58
C GLU A 29 6.88 -20.45 -3.26
N ASP A 30 7.84 -19.66 -2.78
CA ASP A 30 8.19 -18.37 -3.38
C ASP A 30 8.83 -18.54 -4.77
N GLU A 31 9.73 -19.51 -4.94
CA GLU A 31 10.33 -19.85 -6.23
C GLU A 31 9.26 -20.30 -7.22
N ARG A 32 8.41 -21.25 -6.80
CA ARG A 32 7.29 -21.74 -7.62
C ARG A 32 6.33 -20.61 -8.00
N LEU A 33 5.97 -19.75 -7.04
CA LEU A 33 5.09 -18.61 -7.31
C LEU A 33 5.73 -17.64 -8.32
N THR A 34 7.03 -17.38 -8.18
CA THR A 34 7.77 -16.49 -9.10
C THR A 34 7.81 -17.07 -10.52
N LEU A 35 8.05 -18.38 -10.67
CA LEU A 35 8.03 -19.07 -11.96
C LEU A 35 6.64 -18.99 -12.61
N LEU A 36 5.58 -19.28 -11.85
CA LEU A 36 4.21 -19.22 -12.36
C LEU A 36 3.80 -17.80 -12.79
N VAL A 37 4.24 -16.77 -12.06
CA VAL A 37 4.00 -15.37 -12.45
C VAL A 37 4.80 -14.99 -13.69
N LYS A 38 6.02 -15.52 -13.85
CA LYS A 38 6.82 -15.32 -15.07
C LYS A 38 6.15 -15.94 -16.30
N GLU A 39 5.48 -17.08 -16.13
CA GLU A 39 4.78 -17.80 -17.21
C GLU A 39 3.42 -17.17 -17.57
N PHE A 40 2.59 -16.83 -16.57
CA PHE A 40 1.20 -16.40 -16.78
C PHE A 40 0.96 -14.89 -16.57
N GLY A 41 1.96 -14.15 -16.10
CA GLY A 41 1.86 -12.73 -15.77
C GLY A 41 1.07 -12.43 -14.49
N THR A 42 0.98 -11.13 -14.15
CA THR A 42 0.32 -10.62 -12.95
C THR A 42 -1.19 -10.43 -13.10
N GLY A 43 -1.79 -10.86 -14.21
CA GLY A 43 -3.24 -10.80 -14.46
C GLY A 43 -3.99 -12.10 -14.08
N SER A 44 -3.30 -13.24 -14.04
CA SER A 44 -3.92 -14.57 -14.01
C SER A 44 -3.85 -15.27 -12.64
N TRP A 45 -4.06 -14.53 -11.54
CA TRP A 45 -3.92 -15.05 -10.17
C TRP A 45 -4.75 -16.30 -9.85
N LYS A 46 -5.96 -16.42 -10.41
CA LYS A 46 -6.82 -17.60 -10.20
C LYS A 46 -6.15 -18.87 -10.72
N LYS A 47 -5.57 -18.81 -11.92
CA LYS A 47 -4.83 -19.92 -12.54
C LYS A 47 -3.56 -20.25 -11.74
N ILE A 48 -2.83 -19.21 -11.33
CA ILE A 48 -1.61 -19.37 -10.51
C ILE A 48 -1.93 -20.09 -9.20
N ALA A 49 -3.01 -19.71 -8.50
CA ALA A 49 -3.41 -20.38 -7.26
C ALA A 49 -3.83 -21.84 -7.47
N GLN A 50 -4.55 -22.14 -8.56
CA GLN A 50 -4.88 -23.53 -8.93
C GLN A 50 -3.62 -24.37 -9.16
N LEU A 51 -2.58 -23.79 -9.77
CA LEU A 51 -1.30 -24.46 -10.00
C LEU A 51 -0.44 -24.56 -8.72
N MET A 52 -0.54 -23.61 -7.79
CA MET A 52 0.11 -23.68 -6.48
C MET A 52 -0.49 -24.78 -5.60
N LYS A 53 -1.82 -24.99 -5.66
CA LYS A 53 -2.62 -25.96 -4.87
C LYS A 53 -2.62 -25.73 -3.34
N THR A 54 -1.56 -25.17 -2.77
CA THR A 54 -1.39 -24.93 -1.33
C THR A 54 -1.85 -23.55 -0.88
N ARG A 55 -2.01 -22.60 -1.80
CA ARG A 55 -2.27 -21.18 -1.51
C ARG A 55 -3.46 -20.65 -2.29
N SER A 56 -4.21 -19.76 -1.66
CA SER A 56 -5.32 -19.04 -2.29
C SER A 56 -4.85 -17.94 -3.24
N THR A 57 -5.71 -17.57 -4.19
CA THR A 57 -5.51 -16.45 -5.13
C THR A 57 -5.04 -15.18 -4.44
N ARG A 58 -5.67 -14.84 -3.31
CA ARG A 58 -5.32 -13.65 -2.53
C ARG A 58 -3.91 -13.74 -1.96
N GLN A 59 -3.57 -14.88 -1.35
CA GLN A 59 -2.24 -15.11 -0.76
C GLN A 59 -1.14 -15.03 -1.82
N CYS A 60 -1.32 -15.68 -2.97
CA CYS A 60 -0.35 -15.62 -4.07
C CYS A 60 -0.12 -14.19 -4.54
N ARG A 61 -1.21 -13.45 -4.79
CA ARG A 61 -1.13 -12.04 -5.21
C ARG A 61 -0.44 -11.17 -4.18
N GLU A 62 -0.86 -11.24 -2.92
CA GLU A 62 -0.28 -10.45 -1.83
C GLU A 62 1.19 -10.79 -1.60
N ARG A 63 1.57 -12.07 -1.70
CA ARG A 63 2.97 -12.48 -1.55
C ARG A 63 3.84 -11.90 -2.66
N TYR A 64 3.41 -12.03 -3.90
CA TYR A 64 4.16 -11.52 -5.04
C TYR A 64 4.30 -10.00 -5.00
N LEU A 65 3.18 -9.28 -4.91
CA LEU A 65 3.16 -7.81 -4.98
C LEU A 65 3.86 -7.11 -3.83
N ASN A 66 4.02 -7.76 -2.67
CA ASN A 66 4.62 -7.13 -1.49
C ASN A 66 6.05 -7.59 -1.19
N TYR A 67 6.51 -8.70 -1.78
CA TYR A 67 7.79 -9.30 -1.42
C TYR A 67 8.59 -9.90 -2.58
N LEU A 68 7.96 -10.46 -3.62
CA LEU A 68 8.68 -11.19 -4.69
C LEU A 68 8.82 -10.42 -6.00
N SER A 69 8.05 -9.34 -6.19
CA SER A 69 8.18 -8.50 -7.38
C SER A 69 9.63 -8.02 -7.53
N PRO A 70 10.24 -8.12 -8.72
CA PRO A 70 11.62 -7.68 -8.95
C PRO A 70 11.82 -6.17 -8.72
N GLU A 71 10.75 -5.39 -8.75
CA GLU A 71 10.76 -3.96 -8.46
C GLU A 71 11.01 -3.66 -6.96
N LEU A 72 10.80 -4.64 -6.08
CA LEU A 72 10.93 -4.46 -4.64
C LEU A 72 12.32 -4.81 -4.13
N LYS A 73 12.86 -3.96 -3.26
CA LYS A 73 14.08 -4.24 -2.51
C LYS A 73 13.74 -4.73 -1.10
N ASN A 74 14.09 -5.98 -0.82
CA ASN A 74 13.99 -6.61 0.51
C ASN A 74 15.19 -6.31 1.42
N GLY A 75 15.90 -5.19 1.19
CA GLY A 75 17.07 -4.78 1.97
C GLY A 75 16.73 -3.96 3.22
N PRO A 76 17.74 -3.62 4.05
CA PRO A 76 17.57 -2.75 5.21
C PRO A 76 17.03 -1.37 4.80
N TRP A 77 16.36 -0.69 5.73
CA TRP A 77 15.94 0.70 5.54
C TRP A 77 17.12 1.63 5.82
N SER A 78 17.38 2.55 4.90
CA SER A 78 18.36 3.62 5.09
C SER A 78 17.82 4.71 6.04
N SER A 79 18.74 5.44 6.68
CA SER A 79 18.38 6.57 7.53
C SER A 79 17.64 7.66 6.76
N GLN A 80 17.98 7.86 5.49
CA GLN A 80 17.31 8.80 4.60
C GLN A 80 15.86 8.38 4.32
N GLU A 81 15.64 7.10 4.00
CA GLU A 81 14.28 6.56 3.82
C GLU A 81 13.45 6.72 5.09
N ASP A 82 14.04 6.50 6.26
CA ASP A 82 13.38 6.67 7.55
C ASP A 82 12.96 8.11 7.82
N GLN A 83 13.89 9.06 7.66
CA GLN A 83 13.61 10.48 7.84
C GLN A 83 12.48 10.93 6.92
N TYR A 84 12.53 10.49 5.65
CA TYR A 84 11.53 10.85 4.67
C TYR A 84 10.16 10.23 4.98
N LEU A 85 10.13 8.97 5.45
CA LEU A 85 8.91 8.31 5.89
C LEU A 85 8.25 9.05 7.05
N LEU A 86 9.03 9.42 8.07
CA LEU A 86 8.53 10.13 9.24
C LEU A 86 7.95 11.51 8.86
N LYS A 87 8.62 12.23 7.95
CA LYS A 87 8.14 13.50 7.40
C LYS A 87 6.80 13.34 6.69
N LEU A 88 6.72 12.41 5.73
CA LEU A 88 5.50 12.20 4.95
C LEU A 88 4.30 11.79 5.81
N VAL A 89 4.51 10.94 6.83
CA VAL A 89 3.42 10.56 7.76
C VAL A 89 2.98 11.73 8.64
N LYS A 90 3.90 12.62 9.03
CA LYS A 90 3.58 13.84 9.78
C LYS A 90 2.71 14.81 8.96
N GLU A 91 2.97 14.92 7.65
CA GLU A 91 2.30 15.88 6.75
C GLU A 91 0.99 15.37 6.15
N MET A 92 0.94 14.08 5.78
CA MET A 92 -0.19 13.48 5.05
C MET A 92 -0.99 12.49 5.91
N GLY A 93 -0.45 12.04 7.03
CA GLY A 93 -1.04 10.98 7.85
C GLY A 93 -0.81 9.56 7.29
N PRO A 94 -1.56 8.55 7.76
CA PRO A 94 -1.38 7.15 7.39
C PRO A 94 -1.94 6.82 5.99
N CYS A 95 -1.64 7.65 4.99
CA CYS A 95 -2.02 7.43 3.60
C CYS A 95 -0.97 6.56 2.89
N TRP A 96 -0.78 5.32 3.35
CA TRP A 96 0.30 4.43 2.90
C TRP A 96 0.42 4.33 1.39
N SER A 97 -0.69 4.09 0.68
CA SER A 97 -0.66 4.00 -0.79
C SER A 97 -0.20 5.27 -1.50
N LYS A 98 -0.41 6.46 -0.90
CA LYS A 98 0.14 7.73 -1.41
C LYS A 98 1.62 7.87 -1.06
N ILE A 99 1.98 7.53 0.18
CA ILE A 99 3.36 7.58 0.67
C ILE A 99 4.26 6.63 -0.13
N THR A 100 3.78 5.43 -0.47
CA THR A 100 4.53 4.45 -1.25
C THR A 100 4.99 4.95 -2.61
N LYS A 101 4.28 5.92 -3.23
CA LYS A 101 4.71 6.52 -4.50
C LYS A 101 6.08 7.20 -4.40
N PHE A 102 6.49 7.58 -3.19
CA PHE A 102 7.79 8.18 -2.89
C PHE A 102 8.88 7.14 -2.58
N PHE A 103 8.54 5.86 -2.49
CA PHE A 103 9.45 4.75 -2.22
C PHE A 103 9.34 3.70 -3.33
N PRO A 104 9.98 3.92 -4.50
CA PRO A 104 9.78 3.08 -5.69
C PRO A 104 10.13 1.61 -5.44
N THR A 105 11.02 1.32 -4.48
CA THR A 105 11.48 -0.04 -4.18
C THR A 105 10.80 -0.65 -2.96
N ARG A 106 9.75 -0.03 -2.39
CA ARG A 106 9.07 -0.50 -1.17
C ARG A 106 7.59 -0.66 -1.43
N SER A 107 6.97 -1.71 -0.87
CA SER A 107 5.51 -1.83 -0.86
C SER A 107 4.89 -0.97 0.24
N ASP A 108 3.60 -0.67 0.12
CA ASP A 108 2.80 -0.02 1.17
C ASP A 108 2.82 -0.80 2.49
N VAL A 109 2.87 -2.14 2.41
CA VAL A 109 3.08 -3.02 3.55
C VAL A 109 4.45 -2.76 4.20
N ASN A 110 5.53 -2.64 3.43
CA ASN A 110 6.86 -2.33 3.98
C ASN A 110 6.87 -0.97 4.69
N VAL A 111 6.33 0.06 4.03
CA VAL A 111 6.25 1.44 4.54
C VAL A 111 5.49 1.50 5.86
N LYS A 112 4.29 0.90 5.92
CA LYS A 112 3.47 0.84 7.14
C LYS A 112 4.18 0.09 8.27
N ASN A 113 4.80 -1.05 7.95
CA ASN A 113 5.52 -1.86 8.94
C ASN A 113 6.72 -1.10 9.50
N ARG A 114 7.46 -0.36 8.65
CA ARG A 114 8.58 0.46 9.10
C ARG A 114 8.14 1.60 10.02
N TYR A 115 7.04 2.28 9.69
CA TYR A 115 6.49 3.29 10.59
C TYR A 115 6.08 2.67 11.94
N SER A 116 5.44 1.50 11.91
CA SER A 116 5.04 0.77 13.12
C SER A 116 6.26 0.38 13.99
N PHE A 117 7.39 0.05 13.36
CA PHE A 117 8.67 -0.15 14.05
C PHE A 117 9.15 1.13 14.75
N HIS A 118 9.11 2.30 14.08
CA HIS A 118 9.48 3.57 14.73
C HIS A 118 8.56 3.93 15.89
N VAL A 119 7.26 3.64 15.78
CA VAL A 119 6.30 3.81 16.87
C VAL A 119 6.64 2.90 18.05
N SER A 120 6.94 1.62 17.81
CA SER A 120 7.29 0.69 18.90
C SER A 120 8.62 1.03 19.57
N LYS A 121 9.52 1.70 18.86
CA LYS A 121 10.78 2.25 19.40
C LYS A 121 10.63 3.63 20.05
N GLY A 122 9.43 4.20 20.10
CA GLY A 122 9.21 5.54 20.65
C GLY A 122 9.77 6.68 19.79
N ARG A 123 10.23 6.39 18.57
CA ARG A 123 10.82 7.36 17.62
C ARG A 123 9.78 8.09 16.79
N ALA A 124 8.51 7.64 16.83
CA ALA A 124 7.41 8.24 16.10
C ALA A 124 6.11 8.21 16.93
N PRO A 125 5.22 9.20 16.75
CA PRO A 125 3.93 9.21 17.44
C PRO A 125 3.00 8.12 16.92
N SER A 126 2.18 7.55 17.81
CA SER A 126 1.18 6.57 17.40
C SER A 126 0.14 7.22 16.48
N LEU A 127 -0.41 6.43 15.55
CA LEU A 127 -1.43 6.92 14.61
C LEU A 127 -2.67 7.45 15.34
N LYS A 128 -2.99 6.92 16.53
CA LYS A 128 -4.09 7.43 17.38
C LYS A 128 -3.86 8.89 17.80
N LYS A 129 -2.62 9.26 18.14
CA LYS A 129 -2.25 10.63 18.52
C LYS A 129 -2.21 11.58 17.31
N LEU A 130 -1.91 11.07 16.12
CA LEU A 130 -1.83 11.86 14.88
C LEU A 130 -3.20 12.21 14.29
N LYS A 131 -4.22 11.35 14.46
CA LYS A 131 -5.57 11.55 13.89
C LYS A 131 -6.15 12.96 14.07
N PRO A 132 -6.26 13.53 15.29
CA PRO A 132 -6.87 14.85 15.47
C PRO A 132 -6.07 15.97 14.79
N LYS A 133 -4.73 15.84 14.77
CA LYS A 133 -3.85 16.81 14.11
C LYS A 133 -4.02 16.78 12.60
N ILE A 134 -4.14 15.59 12.01
CA ILE A 134 -4.37 15.41 10.57
C ILE A 134 -5.75 15.96 10.17
N GLU A 135 -6.78 15.68 10.98
CA GLU A 135 -8.14 16.20 10.77
C GLU A 135 -8.14 17.73 10.71
N LYS A 136 -7.40 18.37 11.63
CA LYS A 136 -7.24 19.83 11.67
C LYS A 136 -6.54 20.35 10.42
N ILE A 137 -5.42 19.75 10.02
CA ILE A 137 -4.67 20.15 8.81
C ILE A 137 -5.52 19.99 7.54
N LYS A 138 -6.33 18.94 7.45
CA LYS A 138 -7.25 18.75 6.32
C LYS A 138 -8.30 19.85 6.26
N LYS A 139 -8.96 20.17 7.38
CA LYS A 139 -9.93 21.26 7.47
C LYS A 139 -9.32 22.62 7.12
N GLU A 140 -8.10 22.88 7.60
CA GLU A 140 -7.37 24.12 7.27
C GLU A 140 -7.02 24.20 5.79
N ARG A 141 -6.65 23.08 5.15
CA ARG A 141 -6.41 23.02 3.71
C ARG A 141 -7.70 23.23 2.92
N GLU A 142 -8.78 22.53 3.27
CA GLU A 142 -10.10 22.67 2.64
C GLU A 142 -10.66 24.10 2.75
N ASN A 143 -10.49 24.74 3.92
CA ASN A 143 -10.88 26.13 4.13
C ASN A 143 -10.02 27.13 3.34
N LYS A 144 -8.77 26.79 3.00
CA LYS A 144 -7.94 27.60 2.10
C LYS A 144 -8.35 27.41 0.64
N THR A 145 -8.75 26.20 0.23
CA THR A 145 -9.21 25.94 -1.14
C THR A 145 -10.52 26.64 -1.48
N CYS A 146 -11.42 26.86 -0.52
CA CYS A 146 -12.68 27.57 -0.77
C CYS A 146 -12.54 29.11 -0.79
N LEU A 147 -11.53 29.69 -0.13
CA LEU A 147 -11.17 31.11 -0.25
C LEU A 147 -10.54 31.45 -1.61
N ASP A 148 -9.96 30.46 -2.28
CA ASP A 148 -9.46 30.57 -3.65
C ASP A 148 -10.59 30.40 -4.69
N GLN A 149 -11.69 29.71 -4.34
CA GLN A 149 -12.85 29.53 -5.22
C GLN A 149 -13.60 30.84 -5.54
N SER A 150 -13.57 31.85 -4.67
CA SER A 150 -14.07 33.19 -5.01
C SER A 150 -13.21 33.90 -6.07
N ASN A 151 -12.03 33.38 -6.41
CA ASN A 151 -11.17 33.85 -7.50
C ASN A 151 -11.22 32.95 -8.75
N VAL A 152 -11.98 31.84 -8.72
CA VAL A 152 -12.02 30.83 -9.81
C VAL A 152 -12.79 31.31 -11.04
N GLN A 153 -13.60 32.38 -10.94
CA GLN A 153 -14.25 32.98 -12.12
C GLN A 153 -13.24 33.60 -13.11
N PHE A 154 -12.00 33.88 -12.69
CA PHE A 154 -10.97 34.47 -13.54
C PHE A 154 -10.10 33.43 -14.27
N LEU A 155 -9.93 32.22 -13.72
CA LEU A 155 -9.06 31.18 -14.30
C LEU A 155 -9.80 30.14 -15.16
N ALA A 156 -11.13 30.10 -15.09
CA ALA A 156 -11.95 29.20 -15.91
C ALA A 156 -11.92 29.51 -17.42
N ASN A 157 -11.42 30.69 -17.82
CA ASN A 157 -11.28 31.07 -19.23
C ASN A 157 -9.93 30.67 -19.87
N MET A 158 -9.07 29.91 -19.18
CA MET A 158 -7.70 29.70 -19.67
C MET A 158 -7.30 28.26 -19.99
N TYR A 159 -8.07 27.20 -19.73
CA TYR A 159 -7.52 25.84 -19.96
C TYR A 159 -8.58 24.76 -20.25
N GLU A 160 -8.97 24.67 -21.52
CA GLU A 160 -9.14 23.36 -22.17
C GLU A 160 -7.74 22.90 -22.64
N ASP A 161 -7.50 21.59 -22.64
CA ASP A 161 -6.24 20.90 -22.99
C ASP A 161 -5.10 20.85 -21.93
N THR A 162 -5.11 19.81 -21.09
CA THR A 162 -4.07 18.75 -21.06
C THR A 162 -4.12 17.92 -19.77
N THR A 163 -4.51 16.65 -19.90
CA THR A 163 -4.50 15.65 -18.82
C THR A 163 -3.10 15.11 -18.48
N ALA A 164 -2.03 15.62 -19.12
CA ALA A 164 -0.64 15.28 -18.83
C ALA A 164 0.04 16.20 -17.78
N ALA A 165 -0.55 17.35 -17.46
CA ALA A 165 0.06 18.35 -16.57
C ALA A 165 -0.14 18.09 -15.06
N TRP A 166 -0.99 17.12 -14.67
CA TRP A 166 -1.30 16.86 -13.26
C TRP A 166 -0.11 16.27 -12.48
N THR A 167 0.77 15.51 -13.15
CA THR A 167 1.97 14.93 -12.51
C THR A 167 3.09 15.96 -12.37
N GLU A 168 3.27 16.86 -13.33
CA GLU A 168 4.30 17.90 -13.19
C GLU A 168 3.93 18.96 -12.16
N LYS A 169 2.66 19.40 -12.08
CA LYS A 169 2.25 20.35 -11.02
C LYS A 169 2.34 19.77 -9.62
N PHE A 170 2.10 18.46 -9.44
CA PHE A 170 2.25 17.82 -8.12
C PHE A 170 3.73 17.63 -7.73
N PHE A 171 4.64 17.57 -8.72
CA PHE A 171 6.09 17.53 -8.50
C PHE A 171 6.76 18.92 -8.46
N SER A 172 6.13 19.96 -9.01
CA SER A 172 6.74 21.29 -9.21
C SER A 172 6.15 22.43 -8.36
N SER A 173 5.14 22.20 -7.51
CA SER A 173 4.66 23.24 -6.60
C SER A 173 5.39 23.18 -5.25
N ASP A 174 6.40 24.01 -5.04
CA ASP A 174 6.91 24.55 -3.77
C ASP A 174 6.99 23.66 -2.50
N ILE A 175 7.01 22.33 -2.64
CA ILE A 175 7.19 21.37 -1.53
C ILE A 175 8.68 21.06 -1.28
N PHE A 176 9.57 21.47 -2.19
CA PHE A 176 11.00 21.13 -2.18
C PHE A 176 11.93 22.35 -2.09
N ASN A 177 11.57 23.37 -1.33
CA ASN A 177 12.54 24.41 -0.98
C ASN A 177 12.38 24.86 0.48
N ILE A 178 12.91 24.07 1.40
CA ILE A 178 13.15 24.52 2.78
C ILE A 178 14.51 23.96 3.24
N ASP A 179 15.44 24.89 3.37
CA ASP A 179 16.71 24.80 4.08
C ASP A 179 16.45 24.37 5.53
N TRP A 180 17.16 23.34 6.02
CA TRP A 180 17.03 22.85 7.40
C TRP A 180 18.41 22.80 8.05
N GLN A 181 18.76 23.90 8.72
CA GLN A 181 19.74 23.85 9.80
C GLN A 181 19.24 22.92 10.90
N LEU A 182 20.17 22.09 11.37
CA LEU A 182 19.99 20.99 12.30
C LEU A 182 19.60 21.50 13.69
N GLU A 183 18.40 21.16 14.14
CA GLU A 183 18.09 21.11 15.58
C GLU A 183 17.66 19.70 15.99
N GLY A 184 18.61 18.98 16.57
CA GLY A 184 18.38 18.41 17.90
C GLY A 184 17.71 17.05 18.03
N TYR A 185 17.89 16.13 17.08
CA TYR A 185 17.67 14.70 17.35
C TYR A 185 18.89 13.89 16.89
N GLU A 186 19.86 13.76 17.79
CA GLU A 186 20.96 12.81 17.65
C GLU A 186 20.45 11.37 17.77
N LEU A 187 21.00 10.50 16.92
CA LEU A 187 20.69 9.07 16.79
C LEU A 187 21.40 8.22 17.83
#